data_AF-A0A534V050-F1
#
_entry.id   AF-A0A534V050-F1
#
_cell.length_a   1.000
_cell.length_b   1.000
_cell.length_c   1.000
_cell.angle_alpha   90.00
_cell.angle_beta   90.00
_cell.angle_gamma   90.00
#
_symmetry.space_group_name_H-M   'P 1'
#
loop_
_entity.id
_entity.type
_entity.pdbx_description
1 polymer ?
#
loop_
_entity_poly.entity_id
_entity_poly.type
_entity_poly.pdbx_seq_one_letter_code
_entity_poly.pdbx_strand_id
1 'polypeptide(L)'
;MTATLTRIALTLLLLGLGRPAAAGPGDTPLPTFADGTPAQAVYTAFGLIKNNNLETDFVCTNLDAAPVDIGIQVFDETGALRNNVAAAGPLCNAGSRAGQACTVDNSTDTVNGCPGALCPACCVLGSGAMLAVAAGRTVTIATAGTAVLHEDQTLAMNTAGSGLPNLRNGSGRVVATSLNVFCTAMLVDKLHTICDPAAPCSLPPPTMVTIPLVRIP
;
A
#
# COMPACT_ATOMS: atom_id res chain seq x y z
N MET A 1 -6.90 39.48 34.48
CA MET A 1 -6.46 38.07 34.71
C MET A 1 -7.31 37.04 33.96
N THR A 2 -8.46 37.39 33.38
CA THR A 2 -9.34 36.47 32.64
C THR A 2 -8.89 36.21 31.18
N ALA A 3 -8.35 37.20 30.48
CA ALA A 3 -7.92 37.06 29.09
C ALA A 3 -6.74 36.08 28.88
N THR A 4 -5.90 35.89 29.90
CA THR A 4 -4.72 35.01 29.84
C THR A 4 -5.10 33.53 29.97
N LEU A 5 -6.07 33.20 30.83
CA LEU A 5 -6.57 31.83 30.99
C LEU A 5 -7.30 31.33 29.73
N THR A 6 -8.11 32.18 29.08
CA THR A 6 -8.86 31.79 27.87
C THR A 6 -7.93 31.50 26.69
N ARG A 7 -6.81 32.23 26.58
CA ARG A 7 -5.80 31.98 25.53
C ARG A 7 -5.05 30.67 25.76
N ILE A 8 -4.70 30.35 27.00
CA ILE A 8 -4.02 29.09 27.38
C ILE A 8 -4.95 27.89 27.14
N ALA A 9 -6.24 28.02 27.49
CA ALA A 9 -7.23 26.97 27.24
C ALA A 9 -7.44 26.73 25.74
N LEU A 10 -7.47 27.79 24.92
CA LEU A 10 -7.63 27.67 23.47
C LEU A 10 -6.39 27.06 22.80
N THR A 11 -5.17 27.40 23.23
CA THR A 11 -3.95 26.77 22.71
C THR A 11 -3.83 25.30 23.12
N LEU A 12 -4.17 24.93 24.35
CA LEU A 12 -4.23 23.52 24.78
C LEU A 12 -5.28 22.72 24.01
N LEU A 13 -6.44 23.31 23.72
CA LEU A 13 -7.48 22.69 22.91
C LEU A 13 -7.04 22.50 21.44
N LEU A 14 -6.31 23.47 20.88
CA LEU A 14 -5.75 23.38 19.53
C LEU A 14 -4.60 22.37 19.43
N LEU A 15 -3.77 22.23 20.47
CA LEU A 15 -2.72 21.22 20.55
C LEU A 15 -3.28 19.80 20.69
N GLY A 16 -4.42 19.63 21.37
CA GLY A 16 -5.11 18.35 21.51
C GLY A 16 -5.85 17.85 20.26
N LEU A 17 -6.05 18.72 19.25
CA LEU A 17 -6.66 18.36 17.96
C LEU A 17 -5.63 17.90 16.92
N GLY A 18 -4.33 18.01 17.22
CA GLY A 18 -3.27 17.48 16.38
C GLY A 18 -3.31 15.95 16.39
N ARG A 19 -3.82 15.33 15.32
CA ARG A 19 -3.67 13.89 15.11
C ARG A 19 -2.17 13.59 14.99
N PRO A 20 -1.56 12.71 15.81
CA PRO A 20 -0.24 12.17 15.52
C PRO A 20 -0.07 11.83 14.04
N ALA A 21 0.97 12.40 13.43
CA ALA A 21 1.43 11.98 12.12
C ALA A 21 1.91 10.52 12.27
N ALA A 22 1.38 9.63 11.45
CA ALA A 22 1.83 8.25 11.45
C ALA A 22 3.21 8.15 10.77
N ALA A 23 3.98 7.13 11.17
CA ALA A 23 5.42 6.96 10.97
C ALA A 23 5.89 6.92 9.49
N GLY A 24 5.00 6.90 8.50
CA GLY A 24 5.36 6.98 7.07
C GLY A 24 6.37 5.93 6.58
N PRO A 25 6.93 6.09 5.38
CA PRO A 25 7.92 5.18 4.81
C PRO A 25 9.30 5.18 5.49
N GLY A 26 9.62 6.18 6.31
CA GLY A 26 10.94 6.26 6.98
C GLY A 26 10.93 5.56 8.34
N ASP A 27 9.89 5.82 9.14
CA ASP A 27 9.88 5.46 10.56
C ASP A 27 9.07 4.18 10.83
N THR A 28 8.24 3.74 9.87
CA THR A 28 7.50 2.47 10.02
C THR A 28 8.47 1.29 10.00
N PRO A 29 8.46 0.41 11.02
CA PRO A 29 9.34 -0.76 11.07
C PRO A 29 9.27 -1.62 9.81
N LEU A 30 10.39 -2.25 9.46
CA LEU A 30 10.44 -3.17 8.33
C LEU A 30 9.56 -4.40 8.60
N PRO A 31 8.79 -4.86 7.61
CA PRO A 31 7.95 -6.04 7.77
C PRO A 31 8.78 -7.32 7.69
N THR A 32 8.15 -8.43 8.05
CA THR A 32 8.59 -9.78 7.72
C THR A 32 7.59 -10.35 6.72
N PHE A 33 8.05 -11.04 5.67
CA PHE A 33 7.17 -11.69 4.72
C PHE A 33 6.46 -12.89 5.35
N ALA A 34 5.43 -13.42 4.68
CA ALA A 34 4.58 -14.50 5.21
C ALA A 34 5.33 -15.82 5.42
N ASP A 35 6.49 -16.00 4.80
CA ASP A 35 7.41 -17.12 4.97
C ASP A 35 8.38 -16.94 6.15
N GLY A 36 8.31 -15.81 6.86
CA GLY A 36 9.18 -15.47 7.98
C GLY A 36 10.48 -14.77 7.57
N THR A 37 10.69 -14.50 6.28
CA THR A 37 11.91 -13.83 5.81
C THR A 37 11.84 -12.32 6.08
N PRO A 38 12.83 -11.72 6.76
CA PRO A 38 12.81 -10.29 7.06
C PRO A 38 13.00 -9.48 5.78
N ALA A 39 12.24 -8.39 5.65
CA ALA A 39 12.34 -7.51 4.51
C ALA A 39 13.37 -6.40 4.73
N GLN A 40 13.94 -5.91 3.64
CA GLN A 40 14.79 -4.72 3.54
C GLN A 40 14.06 -3.66 2.70
N ALA A 41 14.24 -2.37 3.01
CA ALA A 41 13.69 -1.32 2.16
C ALA A 41 14.60 -1.06 0.96
N VAL A 42 14.03 -1.08 -0.25
CA VAL A 42 14.78 -0.91 -1.50
C VAL A 42 14.55 0.47 -2.11
N TYR A 43 13.30 0.90 -2.16
CA TYR A 43 12.90 2.18 -2.74
C TYR A 43 11.81 2.86 -1.93
N THR A 44 11.77 4.19 -1.99
CA THR A 44 10.63 5.00 -1.57
C THR A 44 10.07 5.76 -2.77
N ALA A 45 8.75 5.85 -2.83
CA ALA A 45 7.97 6.55 -3.83
C ALA A 45 7.11 7.62 -3.15
N PHE A 46 6.97 8.78 -3.78
CA PHE A 46 6.11 9.86 -3.28
C PHE A 46 5.11 10.27 -4.35
N GLY A 47 3.90 10.66 -3.93
CA GLY A 47 2.83 11.00 -4.86
C GLY A 47 2.08 9.79 -5.40
N LEU A 48 1.95 8.74 -4.59
CA LEU A 48 1.08 7.61 -4.92
C LEU A 48 -0.38 8.08 -4.92
N ILE A 49 -1.12 7.64 -5.92
CA ILE A 49 -2.53 7.96 -6.07
C ILE A 49 -3.32 6.66 -6.26
N LYS A 50 -4.45 6.62 -5.57
CA LYS A 50 -5.56 5.69 -5.76
C LYS A 50 -6.80 6.53 -5.62
N ASN A 51 -7.12 7.32 -6.64
CA ASN A 51 -8.24 8.25 -6.61
C ASN A 51 -8.56 8.71 -8.05
N ASN A 52 -9.79 9.17 -8.29
CA ASN A 52 -10.21 9.71 -9.59
C ASN A 52 -9.92 8.78 -10.78
N ASN A 53 -10.10 7.47 -10.58
CA ASN A 53 -9.80 6.41 -11.57
C ASN A 53 -8.33 6.27 -11.96
N LEU A 54 -7.42 6.86 -11.18
CA LEU A 54 -5.99 6.61 -11.30
C LEU A 54 -5.55 5.61 -10.24
N GLU A 55 -4.70 4.68 -10.65
CA GLU A 55 -4.07 3.68 -9.80
C GLU A 55 -2.55 3.78 -9.94
N THR A 56 -1.82 3.43 -8.89
CA THR A 56 -0.37 3.37 -8.93
C THR A 56 0.09 1.92 -9.07
N ASP A 57 0.97 1.69 -10.04
CA ASP A 57 1.56 0.40 -10.34
C ASP A 57 3.06 0.41 -10.04
N PHE A 58 3.58 -0.70 -9.53
CA PHE A 58 4.98 -0.96 -9.28
C PHE A 58 5.42 -2.16 -10.09
N VAL A 59 6.32 -1.93 -11.04
CA VAL A 59 6.92 -2.99 -11.86
C VAL A 59 8.31 -3.26 -11.32
N CYS A 60 8.48 -4.43 -10.70
CA CYS A 60 9.70 -4.80 -9.98
C CYS A 60 10.32 -6.07 -10.56
N THR A 61 11.61 -6.02 -10.81
CA THR A 61 12.41 -7.14 -11.34
C THR A 61 13.40 -7.62 -10.30
N ASN A 62 13.42 -8.93 -10.05
CA ASN A 62 14.48 -9.55 -9.27
C ASN A 62 15.77 -9.63 -10.12
N LEU A 63 16.82 -8.95 -9.67
CA LEU A 63 18.15 -8.97 -10.29
C LEU A 63 19.14 -9.86 -9.52
N ASP A 64 18.70 -10.49 -8.44
CA ASP A 64 19.49 -11.48 -7.71
C ASP A 64 19.51 -12.84 -8.44
N ALA A 65 20.46 -13.69 -8.08
CA ALA A 65 20.56 -15.05 -8.60
C ALA A 65 19.61 -16.02 -7.89
N ALA A 66 19.18 -15.69 -6.67
CA ALA A 66 18.21 -16.47 -5.90
C ALA A 66 16.79 -15.90 -6.03
N PRO A 67 15.74 -16.70 -5.76
CA PRO A 67 14.39 -16.17 -5.60
C PRO A 67 14.32 -15.13 -4.47
N VAL A 68 13.57 -14.05 -4.71
CA VAL A 68 13.41 -12.92 -3.77
C VAL A 68 11.93 -12.65 -3.54
N ASP A 69 11.56 -12.33 -2.31
CA ASP A 69 10.22 -11.85 -2.00
C ASP A 69 10.20 -10.34 -2.16
N ILE A 70 9.17 -9.82 -2.83
CA ILE A 70 9.03 -8.40 -3.15
C ILE A 70 7.67 -7.96 -2.64
N GLY A 71 7.61 -6.81 -1.96
CA GLY A 71 6.36 -6.22 -1.53
C GLY A 71 6.35 -4.70 -1.54
N ILE A 72 5.15 -4.14 -1.54
CA ILE A 72 4.89 -2.71 -1.57
C ILE A 72 4.10 -2.34 -0.32
N GLN A 73 4.66 -1.46 0.52
CA GLN A 73 3.93 -0.81 1.59
C GLN A 73 3.47 0.57 1.13
N VAL A 74 2.19 0.86 1.26
CA VAL A 74 1.60 2.15 0.91
C VAL A 74 1.15 2.90 2.14
N PHE A 75 1.34 4.21 2.14
CA PHE A 75 1.01 5.12 3.23
C PHE A 75 0.13 6.23 2.69
N ASP A 76 -0.90 6.60 3.44
CA ASP A 76 -1.76 7.72 3.04
C ASP A 76 -1.13 9.08 3.34
N GLU A 77 -1.86 10.16 3.04
CA GLU A 77 -1.44 11.53 3.32
C GLU A 77 -1.18 11.83 4.81
N THR A 78 -1.63 10.96 5.72
CA THR A 78 -1.38 11.06 7.17
C THR A 78 -0.15 10.27 7.62
N GLY A 79 0.48 9.52 6.70
CA GLY A 79 1.58 8.61 6.97
C GLY A 79 1.14 7.24 7.51
N ALA A 80 -0.16 6.94 7.50
CA ALA A 80 -0.67 5.69 8.05
C ALA A 80 -0.44 4.56 7.03
N LEU A 81 0.12 3.44 7.50
CA LEU A 81 0.31 2.25 6.67
C LEU A 81 -1.06 1.67 6.25
N ARG A 82 -1.29 1.56 4.94
CA ARG A 82 -2.60 1.25 4.34
C ARG A 82 -2.75 -0.20 3.90
N ASN A 83 -1.67 -0.96 3.81
CA ASN A 83 -1.70 -2.37 3.50
C ASN A 83 -0.69 -3.14 4.37
N ASN A 84 -0.73 -4.46 4.31
CA ASN A 84 0.24 -5.30 5.00
C ASN A 84 0.80 -6.34 4.03
N VAL A 85 2.13 -6.35 3.91
CA VAL A 85 2.90 -7.28 3.06
C VAL A 85 3.24 -8.60 3.78
N ALA A 86 3.03 -8.66 5.10
CA ALA A 86 3.35 -9.82 5.94
C ALA A 86 2.30 -10.94 5.89
N ALA A 87 1.16 -10.72 5.23
CA ALA A 87 0.13 -11.73 5.07
C ALA A 87 -0.17 -11.90 3.57
N ALA A 88 0.01 -13.12 3.06
CA ALA A 88 -0.43 -13.49 1.71
C ALA A 88 -1.95 -13.77 1.62
N GLY A 89 -2.73 -13.21 2.55
CA GLY A 89 -4.14 -13.53 2.77
C GLY A 89 -4.82 -12.51 3.68
N PRO A 90 -6.14 -12.58 3.86
CA PRO A 90 -6.96 -11.52 4.46
C PRO A 90 -6.40 -10.88 5.75
N LEU A 91 -6.66 -9.59 5.94
CA LEU A 91 -6.29 -8.70 7.03
C LEU A 91 -7.54 -8.16 7.69
N CYS A 92 -7.49 -7.83 8.97
CA CYS A 92 -8.62 -7.14 9.59
C CYS A 92 -8.79 -5.70 9.06
N ASN A 93 -10.00 -5.33 8.63
CA ASN A 93 -10.37 -4.02 8.09
C ASN A 93 -10.78 -3.01 9.17
N ALA A 94 -11.06 -3.47 10.39
CA ALA A 94 -11.51 -2.64 11.51
C ALA A 94 -11.16 -3.27 12.87
N GLY A 95 -11.41 -2.52 13.94
CA GLY A 95 -11.19 -2.96 15.33
C GLY A 95 -9.73 -2.86 15.79
N SER A 96 -9.45 -3.41 16.98
CA SER A 96 -8.11 -3.38 17.59
C SER A 96 -7.04 -4.17 16.84
N ARG A 97 -7.45 -4.93 15.80
CA ARG A 97 -6.58 -5.73 14.94
C ARG A 97 -6.46 -5.19 13.51
N ALA A 98 -6.99 -3.99 13.22
CA ALA A 98 -6.94 -3.43 11.87
C ALA A 98 -5.50 -3.47 11.28
N GLY A 99 -5.33 -4.07 10.11
CA GLY A 99 -4.04 -4.26 9.44
C GLY A 99 -3.27 -5.54 9.81
N GLN A 100 -3.73 -6.34 10.77
CA GLN A 100 -3.11 -7.63 11.14
C GLN A 100 -3.69 -8.79 10.33
N ALA A 101 -2.94 -9.89 10.22
CA ALA A 101 -3.39 -11.11 9.52
C ALA A 101 -4.67 -11.69 10.14
N CYS A 102 -5.64 -12.02 9.28
CA CYS A 102 -6.84 -12.79 9.56
C CYS A 102 -6.52 -14.26 9.28
N THR A 103 -6.32 -15.05 10.35
CA THR A 103 -5.80 -16.42 10.25
C THR A 103 -6.89 -17.49 10.14
N VAL A 104 -8.16 -17.13 10.37
CA VAL A 104 -9.33 -18.00 10.12
C VAL A 104 -10.56 -17.21 9.71
N ASP A 105 -11.24 -17.69 8.69
CA ASP A 105 -12.57 -17.21 8.31
C ASP A 105 -13.56 -17.43 9.47
N ASN A 106 -14.38 -16.42 9.75
CA ASN A 106 -15.51 -16.47 10.67
C ASN A 106 -15.17 -16.57 12.17
N SER A 107 -13.94 -16.21 12.58
CA SER A 107 -13.61 -16.06 14.01
C SER A 107 -13.86 -14.62 14.50
N THR A 108 -14.55 -14.48 15.63
CA THR A 108 -14.67 -13.22 16.38
C THR A 108 -13.64 -13.10 17.51
N ASP A 109 -12.71 -14.07 17.61
CA ASP A 109 -11.75 -14.09 18.69
C ASP A 109 -10.67 -13.00 18.50
N THR A 110 -10.05 -12.55 19.60
CA THR A 110 -9.06 -11.47 19.63
C THR A 110 -7.65 -11.88 19.17
N VAL A 111 -7.44 -13.13 18.78
CA VAL A 111 -6.16 -13.77 18.45
C VAL A 111 -6.08 -14.16 16.97
N ASN A 112 -7.16 -14.74 16.42
CA ASN A 112 -7.24 -15.32 15.09
C ASN A 112 -8.29 -14.65 14.18
N GLY A 113 -9.23 -13.89 14.76
CA GLY A 113 -10.30 -13.18 14.08
C GLY A 113 -10.14 -11.66 14.06
N CYS A 114 -11.19 -10.95 13.63
CA CYS A 114 -11.30 -9.50 13.82
C CYS A 114 -12.31 -9.23 14.95
N PRO A 115 -11.87 -8.83 16.15
CA PRO A 115 -12.78 -8.63 17.27
C PRO A 115 -13.81 -7.54 16.94
N GLY A 116 -15.10 -7.94 16.94
CA GLY A 116 -16.25 -7.05 16.69
C GLY A 116 -16.93 -7.18 15.32
N ALA A 117 -16.47 -8.05 14.41
CA ALA A 117 -17.14 -8.30 13.13
C ALA A 117 -16.87 -9.71 12.56
N LEU A 118 -17.86 -10.31 11.88
CA LEU A 118 -17.78 -11.64 11.25
C LEU A 118 -17.17 -11.56 9.84
N CYS A 119 -16.28 -12.50 9.47
CA CYS A 119 -15.82 -12.65 8.09
C CYS A 119 -16.99 -13.12 7.20
N PRO A 120 -17.10 -12.67 5.93
CA PRO A 120 -16.09 -11.96 5.14
C PRO A 120 -16.12 -10.42 5.28
N ALA A 121 -16.98 -9.83 6.10
CA ALA A 121 -17.12 -8.38 6.18
C ALA A 121 -15.93 -7.68 6.88
N CYS A 122 -15.14 -8.42 7.66
CA CYS A 122 -14.03 -7.87 8.44
C CYS A 122 -12.64 -8.19 7.91
N CYS A 123 -12.49 -9.11 6.96
CA CYS A 123 -11.20 -9.50 6.41
C CYS A 123 -11.00 -9.02 4.96
N VAL A 124 -9.95 -8.23 4.70
CA VAL A 124 -9.53 -7.68 3.40
C VAL A 124 -8.20 -8.30 2.99
N LEU A 125 -8.04 -8.88 1.80
CA LEU A 125 -6.80 -9.58 1.40
C LEU A 125 -5.51 -8.86 1.85
N GLY A 126 -4.60 -9.57 2.51
CA GLY A 126 -3.22 -9.15 2.71
C GLY A 126 -2.54 -9.20 1.36
N SER A 127 -1.89 -8.10 1.04
CA SER A 127 -1.83 -7.68 -0.34
C SER A 127 -0.62 -6.80 -0.59
N GLY A 128 -0.11 -6.92 -1.81
CA GLY A 128 1.06 -6.19 -2.25
C GLY A 128 2.37 -6.90 -2.05
N ALA A 129 2.37 -8.21 -1.82
CA ALA A 129 3.59 -9.01 -1.81
C ALA A 129 3.50 -10.16 -2.83
N MET A 130 4.63 -10.45 -3.45
CA MET A 130 4.89 -11.59 -4.32
C MET A 130 6.07 -12.35 -3.72
N LEU A 131 5.85 -13.61 -3.35
CA LEU A 131 6.89 -14.45 -2.76
C LEU A 131 7.64 -15.22 -3.85
N ALA A 132 8.90 -15.55 -3.56
CA ALA A 132 9.77 -16.36 -4.40
C ALA A 132 9.79 -15.92 -5.87
N VAL A 133 9.87 -14.61 -6.13
CA VAL A 133 10.03 -14.06 -7.48
C VAL A 133 11.36 -14.56 -8.04
N ALA A 134 11.28 -15.41 -9.07
CA ALA A 134 12.46 -16.04 -9.65
C ALA A 134 13.48 -15.01 -10.19
N ALA A 135 14.75 -15.39 -10.25
CA ALA A 135 15.81 -14.57 -10.83
C ALA A 135 15.44 -14.10 -12.25
N GLY A 136 15.60 -12.79 -12.52
CA GLY A 136 15.24 -12.18 -13.80
C GLY A 136 13.73 -12.04 -14.04
N ARG A 137 12.86 -12.51 -13.13
CA ARG A 137 11.42 -12.34 -13.26
C ARG A 137 11.00 -10.93 -12.83
N THR A 138 10.10 -10.36 -13.63
CA THR A 138 9.40 -9.12 -13.31
C THR A 138 8.00 -9.45 -12.80
N VAL A 139 7.58 -8.73 -11.75
CA VAL A 139 6.23 -8.74 -11.20
C VAL A 139 5.67 -7.33 -11.16
N THR A 140 4.35 -7.24 -11.32
CA THR A 140 3.58 -6.01 -11.32
C THR A 140 2.65 -5.99 -10.11
N ILE A 141 2.82 -5.00 -9.23
CA ILE A 141 2.06 -4.86 -7.98
C ILE A 141 1.39 -3.50 -7.95
N ALA A 142 0.06 -3.46 -8.02
CA ALA A 142 -0.66 -2.19 -8.13
C ALA A 142 -1.64 -1.91 -6.98
N THR A 143 -2.05 -0.65 -6.85
CA THR A 143 -3.07 -0.24 -5.89
C THR A 143 -4.46 -0.82 -6.18
N ALA A 144 -4.75 -1.18 -7.43
CA ALA A 144 -5.80 -2.10 -7.88
C ALA A 144 -5.59 -2.40 -9.38
N GLY A 145 -6.42 -3.28 -9.95
CA GLY A 145 -6.33 -3.60 -11.37
C GLY A 145 -6.66 -2.43 -12.28
N THR A 146 -5.91 -2.33 -13.37
CA THR A 146 -6.12 -1.38 -14.47
C THR A 146 -6.56 -2.11 -15.74
N ALA A 147 -7.01 -1.35 -16.74
CA ALA A 147 -7.32 -1.91 -18.05
C ALA A 147 -6.11 -1.93 -19.00
N VAL A 148 -5.00 -1.30 -18.60
CA VAL A 148 -3.81 -1.07 -19.44
C VAL A 148 -2.71 -2.09 -19.14
N LEU A 149 -2.49 -2.37 -17.87
CA LEU A 149 -1.40 -3.21 -17.40
C LEU A 149 -1.93 -4.53 -16.86
N HIS A 150 -1.06 -5.54 -16.85
CA HIS A 150 -1.33 -6.79 -16.17
C HIS A 150 -0.71 -6.73 -14.79
N GLU A 151 -1.56 -6.73 -13.77
CA GLU A 151 -1.12 -6.79 -12.39
C GLU A 151 -1.06 -8.25 -11.91
N ASP A 152 0.15 -8.71 -11.54
CA ASP A 152 0.33 -10.02 -10.91
C ASP A 152 -0.28 -10.02 -9.49
N GLN A 153 -0.28 -8.85 -8.84
CA GLN A 153 -0.85 -8.65 -7.51
C GLN A 153 -1.46 -7.26 -7.34
N THR A 154 -2.51 -7.17 -6.54
CA THR A 154 -3.12 -5.88 -6.17
C THR A 154 -3.14 -5.65 -4.66
N LEU A 155 -3.16 -4.38 -4.26
CA LEU A 155 -3.24 -3.92 -2.89
C LEU A 155 -4.69 -3.86 -2.40
N ALA A 156 -5.02 -4.57 -1.32
CA ALA A 156 -6.19 -4.24 -0.51
C ALA A 156 -5.78 -3.20 0.53
N MET A 157 -6.43 -2.04 0.49
CA MET A 157 -6.20 -0.96 1.45
C MET A 157 -7.18 -1.05 2.61
N ASN A 158 -6.66 -0.97 3.82
CA ASN A 158 -7.44 -0.75 5.05
C ASN A 158 -7.97 0.69 5.09
N THR A 159 -8.69 1.07 6.15
CA THR A 159 -9.21 2.43 6.36
C THR A 159 -8.44 3.25 7.41
N ALA A 160 -7.26 2.80 7.86
CA ALA A 160 -6.46 3.52 8.85
C ALA A 160 -6.07 4.93 8.37
N GLY A 161 -5.90 5.90 9.25
CA GLY A 161 -5.57 7.28 8.85
C GLY A 161 -6.77 8.03 8.26
N SER A 162 -6.83 8.16 6.93
CA SER A 162 -7.85 8.96 6.22
C SER A 162 -9.29 8.43 6.29
N GLY A 163 -9.51 7.20 6.77
CA GLY A 163 -10.84 6.59 6.90
C GLY A 163 -11.42 6.03 5.59
N LEU A 164 -10.74 6.22 4.46
CA LEU A 164 -11.18 5.79 3.14
C LEU A 164 -10.09 4.98 2.45
N PRO A 165 -10.39 3.88 1.72
CA PRO A 165 -9.40 3.04 1.05
C PRO A 165 -8.90 3.67 -0.26
N ASN A 166 -8.49 4.95 -0.21
CA ASN A 166 -7.97 5.73 -1.32
C ASN A 166 -6.68 6.45 -0.92
N LEU A 167 -5.90 6.88 -1.91
CA LEU A 167 -4.69 7.68 -1.72
C LEU A 167 -4.83 8.97 -2.52
N ARG A 168 -4.92 10.11 -1.83
CA ARG A 168 -5.00 11.44 -2.48
C ARG A 168 -3.63 12.06 -2.70
N ASN A 169 -2.69 11.76 -1.81
CA ASN A 169 -1.28 12.12 -1.91
C ASN A 169 -0.47 11.19 -1.00
N GLY A 170 -0.40 9.92 -1.40
CA GLY A 170 0.27 8.89 -0.61
C GLY A 170 1.77 8.82 -0.85
N SER A 171 2.41 7.96 -0.07
CA SER A 171 3.79 7.53 -0.29
C SER A 171 3.87 6.01 -0.27
N GLY A 172 4.91 5.45 -0.88
CA GLY A 172 5.11 4.02 -0.99
C GLY A 172 6.52 3.64 -0.64
N ARG A 173 6.71 2.42 -0.15
CA ARG A 173 8.01 1.81 0.09
C ARG A 173 8.02 0.43 -0.54
N VAL A 174 8.96 0.21 -1.45
CA VAL A 174 9.30 -1.12 -1.94
C VAL A 174 10.16 -1.79 -0.88
N VAL A 175 9.73 -2.97 -0.45
CA VAL A 175 10.48 -3.84 0.45
C VAL A 175 10.77 -5.17 -0.24
N ALA A 176 11.91 -5.78 0.03
CA ALA A 176 12.28 -7.07 -0.54
C ALA A 176 13.26 -7.82 0.35
N THR A 177 13.44 -9.12 0.15
CA THR A 177 14.44 -9.91 0.89
C THR A 177 15.88 -9.69 0.39
N SER A 178 16.05 -9.04 -0.77
CA SER A 178 17.34 -8.60 -1.33
C SER A 178 17.29 -7.13 -1.80
N LEU A 179 18.44 -6.44 -1.75
CA LEU A 179 18.60 -5.09 -2.31
C LEU A 179 18.81 -5.10 -3.84
N ASN A 180 19.06 -6.28 -4.42
CA ASN A 180 19.21 -6.52 -5.85
C ASN A 180 17.83 -6.63 -6.53
N VAL A 181 16.96 -5.66 -6.26
CA VAL A 181 15.67 -5.50 -6.93
C VAL A 181 15.68 -4.16 -7.63
N PHE A 182 15.19 -4.12 -8.86
CA PHE A 182 14.96 -2.88 -9.59
C PHE A 182 13.46 -2.68 -9.77
N CYS A 183 12.97 -1.49 -9.45
CA CYS A 183 11.56 -1.16 -9.63
C CYS A 183 11.41 0.13 -10.44
N THR A 184 10.28 0.24 -11.13
CA THR A 184 9.70 1.50 -11.60
C THR A 184 8.28 1.62 -11.06
N ALA A 185 7.83 2.84 -10.79
CA ALA A 185 6.46 3.11 -10.39
C ALA A 185 5.77 4.00 -11.42
N MET A 186 4.49 3.76 -11.67
CA MET A 186 3.72 4.47 -12.67
C MET A 186 2.32 4.79 -12.13
N LEU A 187 1.84 5.98 -12.42
CA LEU A 187 0.45 6.35 -12.26
C LEU A 187 -0.27 6.06 -13.58
N VAL A 188 -1.34 5.27 -13.51
CA VAL A 188 -2.00 4.69 -14.68
C VAL A 188 -3.50 4.94 -14.57
N ASP A 189 -4.12 5.28 -15.69
CA ASP A 189 -5.57 5.32 -15.78
C ASP A 189 -6.18 3.91 -15.75
N LYS A 190 -7.24 3.78 -14.97
CA LYS A 190 -7.91 2.50 -14.76
C LYS A 190 -8.86 2.11 -15.88
N LEU A 191 -9.42 3.08 -16.61
CA LEU A 191 -10.60 2.86 -17.45
C LEU A 191 -10.28 2.63 -18.92
N HIS A 192 -9.23 3.26 -19.44
CA HIS A 192 -8.91 3.24 -20.86
C HIS A 192 -7.99 2.07 -21.19
N THR A 193 -8.30 1.33 -22.26
CA THR A 193 -7.43 0.29 -22.81
C THR A 193 -6.54 0.85 -23.91
N ILE A 194 -5.42 0.18 -24.17
CA ILE A 194 -4.65 0.42 -25.40
C ILE A 194 -5.50 -0.02 -26.58
N CYS A 195 -5.68 0.86 -27.57
CA CYS A 195 -6.35 0.49 -28.82
C CYS A 195 -5.45 -0.43 -29.65
N ASP A 196 -6.05 -1.44 -30.29
CA ASP A 196 -5.38 -2.19 -31.35
C ASP A 196 -5.02 -1.23 -32.50
N PRO A 197 -3.74 -1.13 -32.91
CA PRO A 197 -3.33 -0.31 -34.05
C PRO A 197 -4.07 -0.65 -35.35
N ALA A 198 -4.60 -1.87 -35.47
CA ALA A 198 -5.33 -2.33 -36.64
C ALA A 198 -6.83 -1.99 -36.62
N ALA A 199 -7.38 -1.48 -35.50
CA ALA A 199 -8.78 -1.10 -35.38
C ALA A 199 -8.94 0.41 -35.16
N PRO A 200 -9.83 1.10 -35.89
CA PRO A 200 -10.10 2.51 -35.63
C PRO A 200 -10.81 2.66 -34.27
N CYS A 201 -10.15 3.35 -33.33
CA CYS A 201 -10.75 3.70 -32.04
C CYS A 201 -10.94 5.22 -31.95
N SER A 202 -12.04 5.64 -31.33
CA SER A 202 -12.39 7.04 -31.07
C SER A 202 -12.11 7.46 -29.62
N LEU A 203 -11.53 6.58 -28.80
CA LEU A 203 -11.24 6.85 -27.40
C LEU A 203 -9.86 7.50 -27.27
N PRO A 204 -9.69 8.47 -26.35
CA PRO A 204 -8.38 9.02 -26.05
C PRO A 204 -7.44 7.92 -25.52
N PRO A 205 -6.13 8.00 -25.81
CA PRO A 205 -5.17 7.02 -25.32
C PRO A 205 -5.12 7.01 -23.78
N PRO A 206 -4.79 5.87 -23.15
CA PRO A 206 -4.65 5.82 -21.71
C PRO A 206 -3.52 6.73 -21.23
N THR A 207 -3.74 7.43 -20.12
CA THR A 207 -2.70 8.26 -19.51
C THR A 207 -1.83 7.43 -18.59
N MET A 208 -0.51 7.53 -18.76
CA MET A 208 0.47 6.95 -17.86
C MET A 208 1.57 7.97 -17.57
N VAL A 209 2.03 8.03 -16.33
CA VAL A 209 3.17 8.87 -15.94
C VAL A 209 4.03 8.17 -14.90
N THR A 210 5.35 8.22 -15.08
CA THR A 210 6.30 7.62 -14.14
C THR A 210 6.33 8.40 -12.82
N ILE A 211 6.28 7.68 -11.71
CA ILE A 211 6.49 8.21 -10.37
C ILE A 211 7.97 8.04 -10.03
N PRO A 212 8.69 9.11 -9.62
CA PRO A 212 10.08 9.00 -9.21
C PRO A 212 10.25 8.05 -8.02
N LEU A 213 11.27 7.20 -8.11
CA LEU A 213 11.69 6.33 -7.02
C LEU A 213 13.04 6.78 -6.47
N VAL A 214 13.11 6.89 -5.15
CA VAL A 214 14.35 7.15 -4.41
C VAL A 214 14.87 5.82 -3.89
N ARG A 215 16.06 5.40 -4.35
CA ARG A 215 16.71 4.19 -3.82
C ARG A 215 17.16 4.44 -2.38
N ILE A 216 16.86 3.50 -1.49
CA ILE A 216 17.37 3.53 -0.13
C ILE A 216 18.74 2.85 -0.11
N PRO A 217 19.78 3.51 0.45
CA PRO A 217 21.13 2.96 0.53
C PRO A 217 21.24 1.79 1.51
#